data_AF-A0A812U1K3-F1
#
_entry.id   AF-A0A812U1K3-F1
#
_cell.length_a   1.000
_cell.length_b   1.000
_cell.length_c   1.000
_cell.angle_alpha   90.00
_cell.angle_beta   90.00
_cell.angle_gamma   90.00
#
_symmetry.space_group_name_H-M   'P 1'
#
loop_
_entity.id
_entity.type
_entity.pdbx_description
1 polymer ?
#
loop_
_entity_poly.entity_id
_entity_poly.type
_entity_poly.pdbx_seq_one_letter_code
_entity_poly.pdbx_strand_id
1 'polypeptide(L)'
;MASLEAAVAERSAQFAKNSKSPAKRITADPSIGVESLARVIRDYLSHHKTSDLWSLVCPPPGGPLSWTWATPVCGPWLVKVAGLVYDFLGIAPNSKLLAVRVKGALESLHKAGDLTVAVHKGKTLSDHFDKVDMAIRLLMHHARQLKTDEKLKNRVFRQLVRPDQVKIELCLDRLDLRLNFEAEPADDEPASATCLDLVPWRPPVEEAPKVATP
;
A
#
# COMPACT_ATOMS: atom_id res chain seq x y z
N MET A 1 -14.43 -18.97 45.21
CA MET A 1 -14.02 -17.89 44.28
C MET A 1 -12.66 -18.14 43.61
N ALA A 2 -11.70 -18.79 44.28
CA ALA A 2 -10.37 -19.09 43.72
C ALA A 2 -10.35 -19.93 42.41
N SER A 3 -11.31 -20.86 42.23
CA SER A 3 -11.37 -21.73 41.05
C SER A 3 -11.78 -20.98 39.76
N LEU A 4 -12.67 -19.99 39.87
CA LEU A 4 -13.09 -19.16 38.73
C LEU A 4 -11.97 -18.22 38.28
N GLU A 5 -11.28 -17.59 39.23
CA GLU A 5 -10.14 -16.72 38.93
C GLU A 5 -8.97 -17.49 38.32
N ALA A 6 -8.69 -18.71 38.79
CA ALA A 6 -7.70 -19.60 38.18
C ALA A 6 -8.08 -19.98 36.74
N ALA A 7 -9.35 -20.32 36.49
CA ALA A 7 -9.84 -20.64 35.14
C ALA A 7 -9.80 -19.42 34.21
N VAL A 8 -10.08 -18.21 34.71
CA VAL A 8 -9.96 -16.96 33.94
C VAL A 8 -8.50 -16.61 33.67
N ALA A 9 -7.60 -16.80 34.63
CA ALA A 9 -6.16 -16.60 34.46
C ALA A 9 -5.55 -17.58 33.44
N GLU A 10 -5.95 -18.85 33.48
CA GLU A 10 -5.49 -19.86 32.53
C GLU A 10 -6.01 -19.57 31.12
N ARG A 11 -7.29 -19.20 30.99
CA ARG A 11 -7.89 -18.86 29.70
C ARG A 11 -7.31 -17.58 29.11
N SER A 12 -7.04 -16.57 29.94
CA SER A 12 -6.36 -15.34 29.51
C SER A 12 -4.89 -15.56 29.15
N ALA A 13 -4.17 -16.45 29.85
CA ALA A 13 -2.83 -16.87 29.48
C ALA A 13 -2.80 -17.67 28.17
N GLN A 14 -3.80 -18.51 27.90
CA GLN A 14 -3.97 -19.20 26.62
C GLN A 14 -4.24 -18.21 25.48
N PHE A 15 -5.10 -17.21 25.67
CA PHE A 15 -5.29 -16.13 24.69
C PHE A 15 -4.01 -15.31 24.45
N ALA A 16 -3.20 -15.08 25.48
CA ALA A 16 -1.92 -14.38 25.37
C ALA A 16 -0.79 -15.21 24.72
N LYS A 17 -0.89 -16.54 24.72
CA LYS A 17 0.03 -17.45 24.00
C LYS A 17 -0.36 -17.59 22.53
N ASN A 18 -1.66 -17.66 22.22
CA ASN A 18 -2.14 -17.73 20.83
C ASN A 18 -1.98 -16.41 20.05
N SER A 19 -1.72 -15.28 20.73
CA SER A 19 -1.50 -13.98 20.08
C SER A 19 -0.04 -13.68 19.70
N LYS A 20 0.90 -14.58 20.00
CA LYS A 20 2.35 -14.29 19.97
C LYS A 20 3.19 -14.97 18.89
N SER A 21 2.60 -15.69 17.93
CA SER A 21 3.34 -15.92 16.68
C SER A 21 3.29 -14.63 15.87
N PRO A 22 4.39 -13.87 15.68
CA PRO A 22 4.35 -12.70 14.82
C PRO A 22 3.89 -13.16 13.45
N ALA A 23 2.79 -12.57 12.96
CA ALA A 23 2.32 -12.84 11.62
C ALA A 23 3.50 -12.60 10.66
N LYS A 24 3.95 -13.66 9.97
CA LYS A 24 5.10 -13.60 9.08
C LYS A 24 4.88 -12.43 8.12
N ARG A 25 5.76 -11.43 8.16
CA ARG A 25 5.65 -10.22 7.33
C ARG A 25 5.59 -10.66 5.87
N ILE A 26 4.56 -10.22 5.15
CA ILE A 26 4.43 -10.52 3.72
C ILE A 26 5.39 -9.63 2.94
N THR A 27 6.27 -10.25 2.17
CA THR A 27 7.25 -9.61 1.29
C THR A 27 6.74 -9.60 -0.15
N ALA A 28 7.05 -8.57 -0.93
CA ALA A 28 6.76 -8.55 -2.36
C ALA A 28 7.63 -9.58 -3.08
N ASP A 29 7.11 -10.16 -4.16
CA ASP A 29 7.89 -11.05 -5.03
C ASP A 29 8.96 -10.21 -5.78
N PRO A 30 10.26 -10.49 -5.57
CA PRO A 30 11.33 -9.74 -6.23
C PRO A 30 11.40 -9.99 -7.74
N SER A 31 10.85 -11.10 -8.23
CA SER A 31 10.85 -11.48 -9.65
C SER A 31 9.89 -10.66 -10.50
N ILE A 32 8.97 -9.90 -9.88
CA ILE A 32 8.02 -9.05 -10.60
C ILE A 32 8.76 -7.86 -11.24
N GLY A 33 8.95 -7.96 -12.54
CA GLY A 33 9.54 -6.91 -13.37
C GLY A 33 8.62 -5.70 -13.56
N VAL A 34 9.24 -4.55 -13.85
CA VAL A 34 8.56 -3.29 -14.18
C VAL A 34 7.66 -3.44 -15.41
N GLU A 35 8.12 -4.18 -16.44
CA GLU A 35 7.35 -4.38 -17.68
C GLU A 35 6.06 -5.15 -17.44
N SER A 36 6.07 -6.17 -16.57
CA SER A 36 4.87 -6.94 -16.23
C SER A 36 3.81 -6.04 -15.59
N LEU A 37 4.21 -5.14 -14.70
CA LEU A 37 3.31 -4.15 -14.09
C LEU A 37 2.82 -3.13 -15.11
N ALA A 38 3.72 -2.63 -15.97
CA ALA A 38 3.38 -1.68 -17.03
C ALA A 38 2.36 -2.27 -18.00
N ARG A 39 2.52 -3.54 -18.40
CA ARG A 39 1.58 -4.26 -19.25
C ARG A 39 0.19 -4.33 -18.61
N VAL A 40 0.08 -4.74 -17.34
CA VAL A 40 -1.21 -4.79 -16.63
C VAL A 40 -1.92 -3.43 -16.64
N ILE A 41 -1.17 -2.36 -16.35
CA ILE A 41 -1.74 -1.00 -16.35
C ILE A 41 -2.15 -0.58 -17.77
N ARG A 42 -1.32 -0.84 -18.78
CA ARG A 42 -1.59 -0.52 -20.18
C ARG A 42 -2.84 -1.23 -20.70
N ASP A 43 -2.96 -2.52 -20.43
CA ASP A 43 -4.11 -3.33 -20.83
C ASP A 43 -5.40 -2.80 -20.18
N TYR A 44 -5.33 -2.41 -18.90
CA TYR A 44 -6.44 -1.79 -18.19
C TYR A 44 -6.84 -0.43 -18.77
N LEU A 45 -5.87 0.43 -19.09
CA LEU A 45 -6.09 1.72 -19.76
C LEU A 45 -6.73 1.55 -21.14
N SER A 46 -6.22 0.59 -21.92
CA SER A 46 -6.74 0.26 -23.25
C SER A 46 -8.18 -0.24 -23.20
N HIS A 47 -8.49 -1.15 -22.26
CA HIS A 47 -9.85 -1.63 -22.02
C HIS A 47 -10.82 -0.49 -21.68
N HIS A 48 -10.38 0.49 -20.87
CA HIS A 48 -11.17 1.67 -20.50
C HIS A 48 -11.11 2.81 -21.52
N LYS A 49 -10.34 2.67 -22.61
CA LYS A 49 -10.16 3.67 -23.67
C LYS A 49 -9.76 5.05 -23.12
N THR A 50 -8.86 5.07 -22.15
CA THR A 50 -8.37 6.29 -21.51
C THR A 50 -6.88 6.18 -21.27
N SER A 51 -6.19 7.32 -21.26
CA SER A 51 -4.79 7.44 -20.85
C SER A 51 -4.64 7.99 -19.42
N ASP A 52 -5.73 8.38 -18.76
CA ASP A 52 -5.72 8.92 -17.39
C ASP A 52 -6.03 7.80 -16.38
N LEU A 53 -4.98 7.17 -15.85
CA LEU A 53 -5.12 6.14 -14.83
C LEU A 53 -5.73 6.68 -13.53
N TRP A 54 -5.43 7.93 -13.16
CA TRP A 54 -5.90 8.50 -11.90
C TRP A 54 -7.44 8.57 -11.88
N SER A 55 -8.09 8.92 -12.99
CA SER A 55 -9.55 8.89 -13.10
C SER A 55 -10.15 7.52 -12.75
N LEU A 56 -9.45 6.44 -13.08
CA LEU A 56 -9.90 5.07 -12.84
C LEU A 56 -9.61 4.61 -11.41
N VAL A 57 -8.43 4.94 -10.86
CA VAL A 57 -7.99 4.42 -9.55
C VAL A 57 -8.34 5.31 -8.37
N CYS A 58 -8.72 6.57 -8.59
CA CYS A 58 -9.09 7.47 -7.50
C CYS A 58 -10.31 6.94 -6.71
N PRO A 59 -10.44 7.30 -5.42
CA PRO A 59 -11.63 6.99 -4.65
C PRO A 59 -12.91 7.42 -5.38
N PRO A 60 -13.98 6.60 -5.39
CA PRO A 60 -15.26 7.00 -5.96
C PRO A 60 -15.92 8.10 -5.12
N PRO A 61 -16.96 8.77 -5.64
CA PRO A 61 -17.82 9.65 -4.84
C PRO A 61 -18.36 8.92 -3.59
N GLY A 62 -18.25 9.53 -2.41
CA GLY A 62 -18.56 8.89 -1.12
C GLY A 62 -17.44 7.99 -0.56
N GLY A 63 -16.33 7.86 -1.28
CA GLY A 63 -15.10 7.23 -0.80
C GLY A 63 -14.31 8.12 0.17
N PRO A 64 -13.15 7.63 0.67
CA PRO A 64 -12.32 8.40 1.58
C PRO A 64 -11.75 9.67 0.93
N LEU A 65 -11.89 10.81 1.61
CA LEU A 65 -11.32 12.10 1.18
C LEU A 65 -9.80 12.15 1.35
N SER A 66 -9.28 11.45 2.36
CA SER A 66 -7.87 11.26 2.64
C SER A 66 -7.60 9.78 2.81
N TRP A 67 -6.50 9.29 2.22
CA TRP A 67 -6.14 7.89 2.31
C TRP A 67 -4.68 7.68 2.71
N THR A 68 -4.49 6.76 3.64
CA THR A 68 -3.21 6.31 4.19
C THR A 68 -3.30 4.79 4.42
N TRP A 69 -2.24 4.17 4.93
CA TRP A 69 -2.28 2.75 5.32
C TRP A 69 -3.29 2.42 6.41
N ALA A 70 -3.77 3.42 7.16
CA ALA A 70 -4.81 3.24 8.17
C ALA A 70 -6.24 3.36 7.61
N THR A 71 -6.39 3.66 6.31
CA THR A 71 -7.70 3.84 5.69
C THR A 71 -8.50 2.53 5.72
N PRO A 72 -9.72 2.53 6.27
CA PRO A 72 -10.55 1.34 6.34
C PRO A 72 -10.91 0.85 4.94
N VAL A 73 -11.19 -0.45 4.84
CA VAL A 73 -11.60 -1.06 3.56
C VAL A 73 -12.86 -0.39 3.02
N CYS A 74 -12.77 0.10 1.79
CA CYS A 74 -13.87 0.73 1.07
C CYS A 74 -14.35 -0.20 -0.06
N GLY A 75 -15.48 -0.89 0.16
CA GLY A 75 -16.07 -1.80 -0.82
C GLY A 75 -16.29 -1.15 -2.19
N PRO A 76 -16.99 -0.01 -2.29
CA PRO A 76 -17.23 0.67 -3.57
C PRO A 76 -15.95 1.04 -4.32
N TRP A 77 -14.88 1.42 -3.61
CA TRP A 77 -13.59 1.71 -4.23
C TRP A 77 -12.94 0.45 -4.80
N LEU A 78 -12.97 -0.65 -4.04
CA LEU A 78 -12.45 -1.93 -4.50
C LEU A 78 -13.24 -2.49 -5.70
N VAL A 79 -14.56 -2.29 -5.74
CA VAL A 79 -15.41 -2.65 -6.89
C VAL A 79 -15.02 -1.85 -8.13
N LYS A 80 -14.84 -0.52 -7.98
CA LYS A 80 -14.48 0.38 -9.09
C LYS A 80 -13.21 -0.10 -9.80
N VAL A 81 -12.24 -0.58 -9.04
CA VAL A 81 -10.92 -1.01 -9.54
C VAL A 81 -10.76 -2.53 -9.61
N ALA A 82 -11.85 -3.30 -9.49
CA ALA A 82 -11.78 -4.75 -9.34
C ALA A 82 -11.06 -5.43 -10.51
N GLY A 83 -11.25 -4.95 -11.75
CA GLY A 83 -10.54 -5.46 -12.93
C GLY A 83 -9.02 -5.31 -12.79
N LEU A 84 -8.55 -4.11 -12.47
CA LEU A 84 -7.13 -3.84 -12.25
C LEU A 84 -6.55 -4.68 -11.11
N VAL A 85 -7.28 -4.81 -10.00
CA VAL A 85 -6.87 -5.64 -8.86
C VAL A 85 -6.77 -7.11 -9.26
N TYR A 86 -7.74 -7.62 -10.00
CA TYR A 86 -7.78 -9.00 -10.47
C TYR A 86 -6.57 -9.35 -11.37
N ASP A 87 -6.17 -8.42 -12.24
CA ASP A 87 -5.03 -8.59 -13.13
C ASP A 87 -3.70 -8.48 -12.38
N PHE A 88 -3.56 -7.52 -11.46
CA PHE A 88 -2.39 -7.46 -10.58
C PHE A 88 -2.24 -8.71 -9.73
N LEU A 89 -3.34 -9.28 -9.23
CA LEU A 89 -3.30 -10.55 -8.49
C LEU A 89 -2.88 -11.74 -9.35
N GLY A 90 -3.01 -11.64 -10.69
CA GLY A 90 -2.49 -12.64 -11.61
C GLY A 90 -0.96 -12.72 -11.62
N ILE A 91 -0.27 -11.63 -11.29
CA ILE A 91 1.20 -11.57 -11.21
C ILE A 91 1.73 -11.44 -9.77
N ALA A 92 0.91 -10.94 -8.85
CA ALA A 92 1.24 -10.74 -7.44
C ALA A 92 0.15 -11.37 -6.53
N PRO A 93 0.01 -12.70 -6.52
CA PRO A 93 -1.06 -13.39 -5.79
C PRO A 93 -1.01 -13.16 -4.26
N ASN A 94 0.14 -12.81 -3.70
CA ASN A 94 0.26 -12.45 -2.30
C ASN A 94 -0.16 -11.00 -1.98
N SER A 95 -0.63 -10.26 -2.98
CA SER A 95 -1.07 -8.85 -2.94
C SER A 95 -0.02 -7.82 -2.51
N LYS A 96 1.26 -8.17 -2.56
CA LYS A 96 2.35 -7.23 -2.28
C LYS A 96 3.06 -6.83 -3.56
N LEU A 97 3.04 -5.51 -3.80
CA LEU A 97 3.77 -4.86 -4.87
C LEU A 97 4.85 -3.95 -4.26
N LEU A 98 6.02 -3.92 -4.88
CA LEU A 98 7.10 -3.02 -4.48
C LEU A 98 6.86 -1.62 -5.06
N ALA A 99 6.89 -0.60 -4.21
CA ALA A 99 6.60 0.79 -4.62
C ALA A 99 7.52 1.25 -5.77
N VAL A 100 8.82 0.93 -5.69
CA VAL A 100 9.80 1.26 -6.71
C VAL A 100 9.44 0.67 -8.07
N ARG A 101 8.92 -0.57 -8.11
CA ARG A 101 8.52 -1.24 -9.36
C ARG A 101 7.24 -0.65 -9.95
N VAL A 102 6.25 -0.34 -9.11
CA VAL A 102 5.00 0.31 -9.55
C VAL A 102 5.31 1.70 -10.11
N LYS A 103 6.13 2.50 -9.43
CA LYS A 103 6.53 3.82 -9.92
C LYS A 103 7.33 3.74 -11.21
N GLY A 104 8.29 2.82 -11.31
CA GLY A 104 9.02 2.57 -12.55
C GLY A 104 8.10 2.20 -13.73
N ALA A 105 7.00 1.47 -13.45
CA ALA A 105 6.02 1.11 -14.48
C ALA A 105 5.23 2.33 -14.95
N LEU A 106 4.79 3.19 -14.02
CA LEU A 106 4.11 4.44 -14.33
C LEU A 106 5.01 5.40 -15.13
N GLU A 107 6.29 5.51 -14.74
CA GLU A 107 7.29 6.29 -15.47
C GLU A 107 7.50 5.77 -16.89
N SER A 108 7.62 4.44 -17.06
CA SER A 108 7.78 3.81 -18.37
C SER A 108 6.59 4.09 -19.29
N LEU A 109 5.37 3.92 -18.78
CA LEU A 109 4.14 4.19 -19.55
C LEU A 109 3.98 5.66 -19.91
N HIS A 110 4.34 6.57 -19.01
CA HIS A 110 4.31 7.99 -19.33
C HIS A 110 5.32 8.32 -20.42
N LYS A 111 6.56 7.82 -20.33
CA LYS A 111 7.60 8.05 -21.35
C LYS A 111 7.18 7.49 -22.72
N ALA A 112 6.45 6.38 -22.75
CA ALA A 112 5.90 5.78 -23.96
C ALA A 112 4.69 6.55 -24.55
N GLY A 113 4.08 7.47 -23.79
CA GLY A 113 2.87 8.19 -24.19
C GLY A 113 1.56 7.44 -23.91
N ASP A 114 1.63 6.27 -23.27
CA ASP A 114 0.46 5.45 -22.91
C ASP A 114 -0.30 6.00 -21.68
N LEU A 115 0.39 6.78 -20.84
CA LEU A 115 -0.15 7.35 -19.60
C LEU A 115 -0.04 8.88 -19.63
N THR A 116 -1.18 9.56 -19.52
CA THR A 116 -1.24 11.02 -19.37
C THR A 116 -1.32 11.41 -17.91
N VAL A 117 -0.50 12.38 -17.51
CA VAL A 117 -0.49 12.92 -16.15
C VAL A 117 -0.80 14.41 -16.15
N ALA A 118 -1.89 14.80 -15.49
CA ALA A 118 -2.23 16.20 -15.30
C ALA A 118 -1.45 16.79 -14.10
N VAL A 119 -0.27 17.35 -14.38
CA VAL A 119 0.54 18.02 -13.36
C VAL A 119 -0.07 19.39 -13.05
N HIS A 120 -0.47 19.60 -11.79
CA HIS A 120 -1.02 20.87 -11.32
C HIS A 120 0.10 21.76 -10.77
N LYS A 121 -0.09 23.09 -10.76
CA LYS A 121 0.89 24.04 -10.22
C LYS A 121 1.33 23.63 -8.80
N GLY A 122 2.64 23.52 -8.59
CA GLY A 122 3.24 23.17 -7.30
C GLY A 122 3.29 21.67 -6.99
N LYS A 123 2.91 20.78 -7.93
CA LYS A 123 3.10 19.33 -7.79
C LYS A 123 4.07 18.83 -8.86
N THR A 124 4.88 17.85 -8.51
CA THR A 124 5.80 17.20 -9.43
C THR A 124 5.16 15.98 -10.07
N LEU A 125 5.79 15.46 -11.13
CA LEU A 125 5.41 14.18 -11.71
C LEU A 125 5.60 13.02 -10.72
N SER A 126 6.69 13.06 -9.93
CA SER A 126 6.94 12.08 -8.88
C SER A 126 5.80 12.04 -7.87
N ASP A 127 5.32 13.20 -7.40
CA ASP A 127 4.21 13.27 -6.44
C ASP A 127 2.93 12.61 -7.00
N HIS A 128 2.69 12.75 -8.31
CA HIS A 128 1.57 12.09 -8.96
C HIS A 128 1.77 10.56 -8.97
N PHE A 129 2.96 10.07 -9.33
CA PHE A 129 3.25 8.64 -9.31
C PHE A 129 3.21 8.04 -7.91
N ASP A 130 3.73 8.73 -6.89
CA ASP A 130 3.62 8.31 -5.49
C ASP A 130 2.15 8.20 -5.06
N LYS A 131 1.31 9.14 -5.50
CA LYS A 131 -0.14 9.12 -5.23
C LYS A 131 -0.84 7.93 -5.87
N VAL A 132 -0.56 7.65 -7.14
CA VAL A 132 -1.13 6.51 -7.88
C VAL A 132 -0.64 5.17 -7.30
N ASP A 133 0.68 5.05 -7.06
CA ASP A 133 1.29 3.88 -6.42
C ASP A 133 0.64 3.59 -5.06
N MET A 134 0.53 4.60 -4.20
CA MET A 134 -0.11 4.45 -2.89
C MET A 134 -1.54 3.94 -3.03
N ALA A 135 -2.34 4.50 -3.94
CA ALA A 135 -3.72 4.05 -4.16
C ALA A 135 -3.78 2.58 -4.59
N ILE A 136 -2.98 2.16 -5.58
CA ILE A 136 -2.94 0.77 -6.06
C ILE A 136 -2.55 -0.17 -4.92
N ARG A 137 -1.45 0.12 -4.22
CA ARG A 137 -0.98 -0.76 -3.13
C ARG A 137 -1.93 -0.79 -1.93
N LEU A 138 -2.65 0.30 -1.67
CA LEU A 138 -3.71 0.35 -0.66
C LEU A 138 -4.90 -0.53 -1.05
N LEU A 139 -5.32 -0.53 -2.31
CA LEU A 139 -6.41 -1.38 -2.80
C LEU A 139 -6.05 -2.87 -2.76
N MET A 140 -4.81 -3.22 -3.13
CA MET A 140 -4.28 -4.58 -2.94
C MET A 140 -4.26 -4.97 -1.45
N HIS A 141 -3.95 -4.01 -0.56
CA HIS A 141 -4.04 -4.23 0.89
C HIS A 141 -5.49 -4.45 1.36
N HIS A 142 -6.46 -3.69 0.86
CA HIS A 142 -7.87 -3.86 1.16
C HIS A 142 -8.37 -5.27 0.77
N ALA A 143 -8.03 -5.73 -0.43
CA ALA A 143 -8.36 -7.09 -0.87
C ALA A 143 -7.81 -8.15 0.11
N ARG A 144 -6.55 -8.00 0.54
CA ARG A 144 -5.95 -8.88 1.55
C ARG A 144 -6.69 -8.85 2.90
N GLN A 145 -7.07 -7.68 3.38
CA GLN A 145 -7.83 -7.57 4.64
C GLN A 145 -9.17 -8.31 4.54
N LEU A 146 -9.87 -8.22 3.41
CA LEU A 146 -11.10 -8.97 3.17
C LEU A 146 -10.89 -10.49 3.11
N LYS A 147 -9.72 -10.96 2.65
CA LYS A 147 -9.38 -12.39 2.64
C LYS A 147 -9.05 -12.92 4.04
N THR A 148 -8.43 -12.09 4.88
CA THR A 148 -7.98 -12.47 6.22
C THR A 148 -9.07 -12.33 7.29
N ASP A 149 -9.92 -11.33 7.20
CA ASP A 149 -10.98 -11.06 8.18
C ASP A 149 -12.38 -11.28 7.56
N GLU A 150 -12.97 -12.44 7.87
CA GLU A 150 -14.30 -12.81 7.38
C GLU A 150 -15.41 -11.90 7.93
N LYS A 151 -15.27 -11.37 9.17
CA LYS A 151 -16.25 -10.45 9.74
C LYS A 151 -16.23 -9.12 8.99
N LEU A 152 -15.03 -8.63 8.68
CA LEU A 152 -14.84 -7.47 7.82
C LEU A 152 -15.43 -7.68 6.42
N LYS A 153 -15.16 -8.84 5.79
CA LYS A 153 -15.76 -9.24 4.51
C LYS A 153 -17.28 -9.17 4.55
N ASN A 154 -17.89 -9.84 5.52
CA ASN A 154 -19.36 -9.88 5.65
C ASN A 154 -19.96 -8.48 5.92
N ARG A 155 -19.25 -7.60 6.63
CA ARG A 155 -19.69 -6.21 6.82
C ARG A 155 -19.63 -5.42 5.52
N VAL A 156 -18.55 -5.54 4.74
CA VAL A 156 -18.39 -4.85 3.46
C VAL A 156 -19.39 -5.39 2.42
N PHE A 157 -19.58 -6.70 2.36
CA PHE A 157 -20.45 -7.33 1.36
C PHE A 157 -21.93 -6.95 1.55
N ARG A 158 -22.36 -6.73 2.80
CA ARG A 158 -23.71 -6.21 3.09
C ARG A 158 -23.98 -4.82 2.51
N GLN A 159 -22.95 -4.06 2.15
CA GLN A 159 -23.08 -2.73 1.54
C GLN A 159 -23.05 -2.77 0.01
N LEU A 160 -22.83 -3.95 -0.58
CA LEU A 160 -22.65 -4.13 -2.02
C LEU A 160 -23.78 -4.94 -2.62
N VAL A 161 -24.13 -4.65 -3.87
CA VAL A 161 -25.05 -5.46 -4.66
C VAL A 161 -24.40 -6.78 -5.06
N ARG A 162 -25.21 -7.82 -5.33
CA ARG A 162 -24.69 -9.17 -5.60
C ARG A 162 -23.65 -9.24 -6.74
N PRO A 163 -23.82 -8.55 -7.90
CA PRO A 163 -22.80 -8.56 -8.96
C PRO A 163 -21.44 -8.02 -8.49
N ASP A 164 -21.44 -7.01 -7.62
CA ASP A 164 -20.22 -6.40 -7.12
C ASP A 164 -19.54 -7.26 -6.06
N GLN A 165 -20.32 -7.98 -5.24
CA GLN A 165 -19.78 -9.02 -4.35
C GLN A 165 -19.04 -10.08 -5.16
N VAL A 166 -19.61 -10.54 -6.28
CA VAL A 166 -18.98 -11.55 -7.16
C VAL A 166 -17.64 -11.05 -7.73
N LYS A 167 -17.56 -9.79 -8.18
CA LYS A 167 -16.29 -9.21 -8.66
C LYS A 167 -15.20 -9.27 -7.58
N ILE A 168 -15.55 -8.92 -6.35
CA ILE A 168 -14.60 -8.98 -5.24
C ILE A 168 -14.25 -10.44 -4.91
N GLU A 169 -15.23 -11.36 -4.88
CA GLU A 169 -14.98 -12.80 -4.65
C GLU A 169 -13.95 -13.34 -5.66
N LEU A 170 -14.09 -13.03 -6.94
CA LEU A 170 -13.12 -13.41 -7.97
C LEU A 170 -11.71 -12.87 -7.70
N CYS A 171 -11.59 -11.65 -7.18
CA CYS A 171 -10.29 -11.11 -6.75
C CYS A 171 -9.77 -11.88 -5.54
N LEU A 172 -10.62 -12.16 -4.56
CA LEU A 172 -10.24 -12.89 -3.35
C LEU A 172 -9.80 -14.33 -3.66
N ASP A 173 -10.34 -14.96 -4.69
CA ASP A 173 -9.97 -16.32 -5.09
C ASP A 173 -8.56 -16.40 -5.69
N ARG A 174 -8.07 -15.30 -6.31
CA ARG A 174 -6.68 -15.18 -6.77
C ARG A 174 -5.66 -14.90 -5.67
N LEU A 175 -6.11 -14.52 -4.48
CA LEU A 175 -5.20 -14.27 -3.36
C LEU A 175 -4.66 -15.58 -2.79
N ASP A 176 -3.34 -15.72 -2.77
CA ASP A 176 -2.65 -16.75 -2.00
C ASP A 176 -1.73 -16.12 -0.95
N LEU A 177 -2.21 -16.13 0.30
CA LEU A 177 -1.49 -15.57 1.45
C LEU A 177 -0.39 -16.50 1.99
N ARG A 178 -0.30 -17.73 1.48
CA ARG A 178 0.77 -18.68 1.82
C ARG A 178 2.08 -18.33 1.10
N LEU A 179 1.98 -17.65 -0.04
CA LEU A 179 3.12 -17.17 -0.80
C LEU A 179 3.80 -16.03 -0.07
N ASN A 180 5.00 -16.32 0.44
CA ASN A 180 5.85 -15.31 1.03
C ASN A 180 7.26 -15.46 0.50
N PHE A 181 7.86 -14.34 0.15
CA PHE A 181 9.18 -14.27 -0.47
C PHE A 181 10.20 -13.80 0.55
N GLU A 182 11.45 -14.20 0.35
CA GLU A 182 12.56 -13.60 1.08
C GLU A 182 12.79 -12.20 0.54
N ALA A 183 13.10 -11.25 1.43
CA ALA A 183 13.50 -9.94 0.97
C ALA A 183 14.87 -10.09 0.32
N GLU A 184 15.02 -9.62 -0.92
CA GLU A 184 16.35 -9.44 -1.50
C GLU A 184 17.19 -8.64 -0.48
N PRO A 185 18.42 -9.10 -0.15
CA PRO A 185 19.33 -8.22 0.55
C PRO A 185 19.45 -6.96 -0.31
N ALA A 186 19.20 -5.80 0.29
CA ALA A 186 19.62 -4.57 -0.36
C ALA A 186 21.13 -4.74 -0.57
N ASP A 187 21.60 -4.75 -1.82
CA ASP A 187 23.00 -4.57 -2.15
C ASP A 187 23.37 -3.13 -1.75
N ASP A 188 23.46 -2.92 -0.44
CA ASP A 188 24.02 -1.75 0.20
C ASP A 188 25.54 -2.01 0.27
N GLU A 189 26.26 -1.60 -0.78
CA GLU A 189 27.51 -0.89 -0.50
C GLU A 189 27.16 0.19 0.53
N PRO A 190 27.71 0.15 1.76
CA PRO A 190 27.30 1.07 2.80
C PRO A 190 27.87 2.45 2.47
N ALA A 191 27.13 3.24 1.69
CA ALA A 191 27.18 4.68 1.81
C ALA A 191 26.76 4.96 3.26
N SER A 192 27.75 5.27 4.11
CA SER A 192 27.60 5.46 5.54
C SER A 192 26.40 6.36 5.84
N ALA A 193 25.27 5.74 6.16
CA ALA A 193 24.15 6.41 6.75
C ALA A 193 24.55 6.70 8.19
N THR A 194 25.24 7.82 8.40
CA THR A 194 25.44 8.39 9.72
C THR A 194 24.05 8.65 10.27
N CYS A 195 23.62 7.78 11.16
CA CYS A 195 22.49 8.02 12.05
C CYS A 195 22.64 9.44 12.58
N LEU A 196 21.61 10.26 12.43
CA LEU A 196 21.58 11.61 12.98
C LEU A 196 21.67 11.50 14.50
N ASP A 197 22.90 11.54 15.03
CA ASP A 197 23.14 11.80 16.44
C ASP A 197 22.45 13.12 16.77
N LEU A 198 21.55 13.07 17.76
CA LEU A 198 20.90 14.24 18.32
C LEU A 198 21.99 15.17 18.86
N VAL A 199 22.38 16.17 18.07
CA VAL A 199 23.29 17.22 18.53
C VAL A 199 22.59 17.96 19.67
N PRO A 200 23.16 17.99 20.89
CA PRO A 200 22.59 18.75 22.00
C PRO A 200 22.56 20.23 21.62
N TRP A 201 21.37 20.83 21.67
CA TRP A 201 21.18 22.25 21.37
C TRP A 201 22.07 23.11 22.27
N ARG A 202 22.80 24.05 21.67
CA ARG A 202 23.63 25.03 22.39
C ARG A 202 23.06 26.43 22.13
N PRO A 203 22.83 27.25 23.17
CA PRO A 203 22.35 28.61 22.98
C PRO A 203 23.38 29.46 22.22
N PRO A 204 22.93 30.45 21.42
CA PRO A 204 23.82 31.38 20.74
C PRO A 204 24.68 32.16 21.74
N VAL A 205 25.99 32.23 21.51
CA VAL A 205 26.89 33.09 22.27
C VAL A 205 26.65 34.52 21.79
N GLU A 206 26.22 35.39 22.69
CA GLU A 206 26.08 36.82 22.45
C GLU A 206 27.47 37.41 22.20
N GLU A 207 27.78 37.76 20.94
CA GLU A 207 29.01 38.46 20.59
C GLU A 207 28.95 39.87 21.18
N ALA A 208 29.77 40.13 22.20
CA ALA A 208 29.97 41.48 22.73
C ALA A 208 30.51 42.41 21.63
N PRO A 209 30.06 43.68 21.57
CA PRO A 209 30.45 44.60 20.51
C PRO A 209 31.95 44.89 20.54
N LYS A 210 32.59 44.75 19.37
CA LYS A 210 33.99 45.11 19.15
C LYS A 210 34.17 46.61 19.43
N VAL A 211 34.91 46.93 20.49
CA VAL A 211 35.41 48.28 20.75
C VAL A 211 36.39 48.62 19.65
N ALA A 212 36.05 49.63 18.84
CA ALA A 212 36.98 50.25 17.91
C ALA A 212 37.92 51.17 18.71
N THR A 213 39.23 50.99 18.55
CA THR A 213 40.24 51.92 19.05
C THR A 213 41.33 52.12 17.99
N PRO A 214 41.97 53.31 18.01
CA PRO A 214 42.24 54.14 16.82
C PRO A 214 43.46 53.76 15.99
#